data_AF-A6QCM3-F1
#
_entry.id   AF-A6QCM3-F1
#
_cell.length_a   1.000
_cell.length_b   1.000
_cell.length_c   1.000
_cell.angle_alpha   90.00
_cell.angle_beta   90.00
_cell.angle_gamma   90.00
#
_symmetry.space_group_name_H-M   'P 1'
#
loop_
_entity.id
_entity.type
_entity.pdbx_description
1 polymer ?
#
loop_
_entity_poly.entity_id
_entity_poly.type
_entity_poly.pdbx_seq_one_letter_code
_entity_poly.pdbx_strand_id
1 'polypeptide(L)'
;MLLSKAKLGHLENPIRDAWREGYRITDFSHSPRRWSVVLSKGTDIEKQLYIHRRLMSDFKKEVLHFLRQGYEVVNVENGVGEWIAVLEKGGTFKKSRMSITRDLEEMEKIINQQKEMGFDLIDMEAAEGSWVALFARNTGFIASHYAFSETWEDLTRQIDKEWEKGNRIVNLEYGSNRWFSLYAKRKISPEELYIRKHDYKAFRRAVRQYWKVGYRITDLATGRN
;
A
#
# COMPACT_ATOMS: atom_id res chain seq x y z
N MET A 1 25.95 -9.08 16.28
CA MET A 1 25.43 -10.00 15.23
C MET A 1 24.50 -9.21 14.32
N LEU A 2 25.03 -8.64 13.23
CA LEU A 2 24.27 -7.83 12.28
C LEU A 2 23.56 -8.73 11.27
N LEU A 3 22.23 -8.76 11.31
CA LEU A 3 21.40 -9.34 10.26
C LEU A 3 20.39 -8.28 9.79
N SER A 4 20.78 -7.51 8.77
CA SER A 4 19.83 -6.97 7.81
C SER A 4 20.50 -6.86 6.45
N LYS A 5 20.28 -7.89 5.63
CA LYS A 5 20.37 -7.83 4.17
C LYS A 5 19.03 -8.35 3.64
N ALA A 6 17.92 -7.75 4.06
CA ALA A 6 16.65 -7.91 3.33
C ALA A 6 16.74 -7.11 2.02
N LYS A 7 17.72 -7.44 1.18
CA LYS A 7 17.83 -6.87 -0.16
C LYS A 7 16.61 -7.32 -0.95
N LEU A 8 16.07 -6.40 -1.73
CA LEU A 8 15.01 -6.69 -2.69
C LEU A 8 15.40 -7.75 -3.75
N GLY A 9 16.70 -8.07 -3.86
CA GLY A 9 17.24 -8.96 -4.89
C GLY A 9 16.55 -10.32 -5.04
N HIS A 10 15.96 -10.86 -3.98
CA HIS A 10 15.20 -12.12 -4.08
C HIS A 10 13.87 -11.97 -4.85
N LEU A 11 13.37 -10.73 -5.03
CA LEU A 11 12.17 -10.39 -5.80
C LEU A 11 12.48 -9.86 -7.21
N GLU A 12 13.72 -9.43 -7.50
CA GLU A 12 14.08 -8.84 -8.80
C GLU A 12 13.74 -9.75 -9.98
N ASN A 13 14.23 -11.00 -9.96
CA ASN A 13 13.94 -11.97 -11.01
C ASN A 13 12.45 -12.36 -11.04
N PRO A 14 11.81 -12.75 -9.91
CA PRO A 14 10.37 -13.03 -9.90
C PRO A 14 9.49 -11.90 -10.44
N ILE A 15 9.76 -10.64 -10.09
CA ILE A 15 9.00 -9.49 -10.57
C ILE A 15 9.20 -9.33 -12.08
N ARG A 16 10.44 -9.42 -12.56
CA ARG A 16 10.74 -9.30 -14.00
C ARG A 16 10.03 -10.40 -14.81
N ASP A 17 10.04 -11.63 -14.31
CA ASP A 17 9.42 -12.76 -14.98
C ASP A 17 7.88 -12.61 -14.96
N ALA A 18 7.32 -12.18 -13.82
CA ALA A 18 5.90 -11.85 -13.69
C ALA A 18 5.46 -10.73 -14.65
N TRP A 19 6.26 -9.68 -14.81
CA TRP A 19 5.98 -8.61 -15.79
C TRP A 19 5.91 -9.12 -17.23
N ARG A 20 6.78 -10.07 -17.62
CA ARG A 20 6.75 -10.73 -18.94
C ARG A 20 5.51 -11.58 -19.13
N GLU A 21 5.00 -12.17 -18.06
CA GLU A 21 3.76 -12.94 -18.05
C GLU A 21 2.49 -12.07 -17.97
N GLY A 22 2.63 -10.75 -17.94
CA GLY A 22 1.52 -9.79 -17.90
C GLY A 22 0.98 -9.51 -16.50
N TYR A 23 1.66 -9.96 -15.44
CA TYR A 23 1.37 -9.52 -14.08
C TYR A 23 1.95 -8.13 -13.83
N ARG A 24 1.40 -7.43 -12.84
CA ARG A 24 1.78 -6.11 -12.38
C ARG A 24 1.72 -6.06 -10.86
N ILE A 25 2.62 -5.30 -10.26
CA ILE A 25 2.66 -5.07 -8.81
C ILE A 25 1.46 -4.24 -8.43
N THR A 26 0.68 -4.71 -7.47
CA THR A 26 -0.46 -3.95 -6.92
C THR A 26 -0.28 -3.59 -5.46
N ASP A 27 0.68 -4.23 -4.78
CA ASP A 27 1.02 -3.95 -3.40
C ASP A 27 2.43 -4.47 -3.08
N PHE A 28 3.17 -3.74 -2.26
CA PHE A 28 4.42 -4.17 -1.64
C PHE A 28 4.25 -4.08 -0.13
N SER A 29 4.72 -5.11 0.56
CA SER A 29 4.72 -5.12 2.01
C SER A 29 6.07 -5.58 2.55
N HIS A 30 6.53 -4.97 3.65
CA HIS A 30 7.72 -5.42 4.36
C HIS A 30 7.40 -6.01 5.74
N SER A 31 7.60 -7.32 5.86
CA SER A 31 7.68 -7.98 7.18
C SER A 31 9.10 -7.89 7.73
N PRO A 32 9.36 -7.98 9.06
CA PRO A 32 10.68 -7.73 9.67
C PRO A 32 11.92 -8.43 9.07
N ARG A 33 11.74 -9.43 8.21
CA ARG A 33 12.83 -10.15 7.55
C ARG A 33 12.68 -10.29 6.04
N ARG A 34 11.59 -9.80 5.44
CA ARG A 34 11.27 -10.13 4.05
C ARG A 34 10.30 -9.14 3.43
N TRP A 35 10.68 -8.65 2.25
CA TRP A 35 9.80 -8.04 1.27
C TRP A 35 8.85 -9.07 0.66
N SER A 36 7.59 -8.70 0.56
CA SER A 36 6.54 -9.42 -0.15
C SER A 36 5.93 -8.50 -1.19
N VAL A 37 5.42 -9.09 -2.26
CA VAL A 37 4.79 -8.36 -3.36
C VAL A 37 3.50 -9.07 -3.75
N VAL A 38 2.43 -8.31 -3.94
CA VAL A 38 1.19 -8.80 -4.56
C VAL A 38 1.25 -8.48 -6.04
N LEU A 39 1.01 -9.49 -6.85
CA LEU A 39 1.05 -9.42 -8.31
C LEU A 39 -0.32 -9.77 -8.86
N SER A 40 -0.85 -8.88 -9.70
CA SER A 40 -2.17 -9.00 -10.32
C SER A 40 -2.05 -9.02 -11.85
N LYS A 41 -2.92 -9.77 -12.53
CA LYS A 41 -2.97 -9.87 -13.99
C LYS A 41 -4.33 -9.39 -14.49
N GLY A 42 -4.38 -8.88 -15.72
CA GLY A 42 -5.57 -8.27 -16.29
C GLY A 42 -5.83 -6.86 -15.77
N THR A 43 -4.77 -6.14 -15.37
CA THR A 43 -4.83 -4.73 -15.02
C THR A 43 -4.66 -3.87 -16.27
N ASP A 44 -5.09 -2.61 -16.21
CA ASP A 44 -4.89 -1.62 -17.29
C ASP A 44 -3.47 -1.00 -17.28
N ILE A 45 -2.54 -1.55 -16.48
CA ILE A 45 -1.20 -0.98 -16.30
C ILE A 45 -0.30 -1.36 -17.49
N GLU A 46 -0.03 -0.38 -18.36
CA GLU A 46 0.82 -0.53 -19.53
C GLU A 46 2.29 -0.66 -19.17
N LYS A 47 2.80 0.27 -18.35
CA LYS A 47 4.21 0.31 -17.93
C LYS A 47 4.28 0.41 -16.42
N GLN A 48 5.24 -0.29 -15.83
CA GLN A 48 5.48 -0.25 -14.40
C GLN A 48 6.98 -0.31 -14.12
N LEU A 49 7.38 0.35 -13.03
CA LEU A 49 8.69 0.22 -12.42
C LEU A 49 8.55 0.38 -10.91
N TYR A 50 9.60 0.04 -10.17
CA TYR A 50 9.71 0.41 -8.78
C TYR A 50 11.02 1.16 -8.55
N ILE A 51 11.00 2.08 -7.60
CA ILE A 51 12.17 2.77 -7.06
C ILE A 51 12.50 2.11 -5.73
N HIS A 52 13.79 1.90 -5.44
CA HIS A 52 14.25 1.34 -4.17
C HIS A 52 15.47 2.13 -3.67
N ARG A 53 15.31 2.92 -2.62
CA ARG A 53 16.35 3.83 -2.10
C ARG A 53 16.33 3.90 -0.58
N ARG A 54 17.51 3.92 0.03
CA ARG A 54 17.66 4.11 1.49
C ARG A 54 17.46 5.58 1.90
N LEU A 55 18.12 6.50 1.20
CA LEU A 55 18.05 7.91 1.56
C LEU A 55 16.75 8.53 1.03
N MET A 56 15.95 9.08 1.94
CA MET A 56 14.68 9.77 1.62
C MET A 56 14.86 10.88 0.57
N SER A 57 15.99 11.59 0.57
CA SER A 57 16.29 12.63 -0.43
C SER A 57 16.39 12.07 -1.83
N ASP A 58 17.07 10.92 -1.99
CA ASP A 58 17.28 10.27 -3.28
C ASP A 58 15.99 9.60 -3.74
N PHE A 59 15.29 8.93 -2.81
CA PHE A 59 13.96 8.37 -3.03
C PHE A 59 13.00 9.42 -3.60
N LYS A 60 12.85 10.55 -2.90
CA LYS A 60 11.98 11.66 -3.32
C LYS A 60 12.39 12.22 -4.68
N LYS A 61 13.69 12.43 -4.90
CA LYS A 61 14.21 12.96 -6.17
C LYS A 61 13.84 12.07 -7.36
N GLU A 62 13.95 10.75 -7.20
CA GLU A 62 13.63 9.80 -8.25
C GLU A 62 12.12 9.66 -8.47
N VAL A 63 11.31 9.59 -7.40
CA VAL A 63 9.84 9.58 -7.54
C VAL A 63 9.39 10.81 -8.32
N LEU A 64 9.87 12.01 -7.93
CA LEU A 64 9.54 13.25 -8.63
C LEU A 64 10.04 13.27 -10.09
N HIS A 65 11.16 12.62 -10.39
CA HIS A 65 11.65 12.50 -11.77
C HIS A 65 10.66 11.74 -12.65
N PHE A 66 10.16 10.60 -12.18
CA PHE A 66 9.20 9.79 -12.95
C PHE A 66 7.79 10.38 -12.97
N LEU A 67 7.35 11.06 -11.90
CA LEU A 67 6.10 11.83 -11.92
C LEU A 67 6.12 12.89 -13.04
N ARG A 68 7.25 13.61 -13.22
CA ARG A 68 7.40 14.56 -14.34
C ARG A 68 7.39 13.92 -15.72
N GLN A 69 7.69 12.63 -15.81
CA GLN A 69 7.60 11.84 -17.04
C GLN A 69 6.20 11.28 -17.27
N GLY A 70 5.22 11.60 -16.41
CA GLY A 70 3.84 11.15 -16.51
C GLY A 70 3.62 9.73 -15.98
N TYR A 71 4.51 9.21 -15.14
CA TYR A 71 4.17 8.07 -14.29
C TYR A 71 3.30 8.52 -13.12
N GLU A 72 2.56 7.59 -12.56
CA GLU A 72 1.80 7.73 -11.33
C GLU A 72 2.49 6.93 -10.23
N VAL A 73 2.63 7.49 -9.02
CA VAL A 73 3.08 6.76 -7.82
C VAL A 73 1.85 6.20 -7.11
N VAL A 74 1.83 4.89 -6.86
CA VAL A 74 0.59 4.18 -6.47
C VAL A 74 0.71 3.35 -5.21
N ASN A 75 1.93 3.05 -4.79
CA ASN A 75 2.21 2.41 -3.52
C ASN A 75 3.59 2.84 -3.00
N VAL A 76 3.72 2.99 -1.68
CA VAL A 76 4.96 3.31 -0.98
C VAL A 76 5.09 2.39 0.24
N GLU A 77 6.29 1.90 0.50
CA GLU A 77 6.54 1.00 1.63
C GLU A 77 7.97 1.22 2.15
N ASN A 78 8.19 0.99 3.45
CA ASN A 78 9.50 1.00 4.08
C ASN A 78 9.86 -0.34 4.72
N GLY A 79 11.06 -0.83 4.40
CA GLY A 79 11.59 -2.05 4.96
C GLY A 79 13.03 -1.91 5.41
N VAL A 80 13.25 -1.97 6.72
CA VAL A 80 14.58 -1.86 7.35
C VAL A 80 15.36 -0.62 6.91
N GLY A 81 14.64 0.51 6.77
CA GLY A 81 15.20 1.79 6.37
C GLY A 81 15.46 1.92 4.87
N GLU A 82 14.86 1.06 4.06
CA GLU A 82 14.84 1.21 2.60
C GLU A 82 13.42 1.50 2.14
N TRP A 83 13.26 2.58 1.37
CA TRP A 83 12.00 3.03 0.79
C TRP A 83 11.79 2.43 -0.58
N ILE A 84 10.57 1.99 -0.85
CA ILE A 84 10.10 1.56 -2.17
C ILE A 84 8.93 2.44 -2.60
N ALA A 85 8.88 2.75 -3.88
CA ALA A 85 7.69 3.26 -4.52
C ALA A 85 7.41 2.43 -5.77
N VAL A 86 6.14 2.07 -5.97
CA VAL A 86 5.66 1.50 -7.23
C VAL A 86 5.15 2.64 -8.09
N LEU A 87 5.60 2.68 -9.35
CA LEU A 87 5.19 3.68 -10.31
C LEU A 87 4.65 3.04 -11.59
N GLU A 88 3.59 3.60 -12.14
CA GLU A 88 2.89 3.03 -13.28
C GLU A 88 2.42 4.06 -14.32
N LYS A 89 2.15 3.59 -15.53
CA LYS A 89 1.45 4.31 -16.62
C LYS A 89 0.35 3.44 -17.19
N GLY A 90 -0.72 4.08 -17.63
CA GLY A 90 -1.90 3.40 -18.19
C GLY A 90 -2.92 2.96 -17.14
N GLY A 91 -2.52 2.85 -15.87
CA GLY A 91 -3.40 2.47 -14.76
C GLY A 91 -4.53 3.47 -14.46
N THR A 92 -5.38 3.11 -13.49
CA THR A 92 -6.61 3.83 -13.17
C THR A 92 -6.36 5.19 -12.54
N PHE A 93 -5.37 5.28 -11.65
CA PHE A 93 -5.02 6.51 -10.95
C PHE A 93 -4.45 7.56 -11.91
N LYS A 94 -4.74 8.83 -11.61
CA LYS A 94 -4.28 9.99 -12.40
C LYS A 94 -3.80 11.09 -11.47
N LYS A 95 -2.77 11.84 -11.90
CA LYS A 95 -2.25 13.03 -11.21
C LYS A 95 -1.76 12.73 -9.78
N SER A 96 -1.21 11.55 -9.54
CA SER A 96 -0.71 11.15 -8.24
C SER A 96 0.31 12.13 -7.67
N ARG A 97 0.34 12.21 -6.33
CA ARG A 97 1.20 13.09 -5.56
C ARG A 97 1.74 12.35 -4.35
N MET A 98 2.94 12.73 -3.92
CA MET A 98 3.56 12.23 -2.71
C MET A 98 3.84 13.40 -1.78
N SER A 99 3.38 13.29 -0.53
CA SER A 99 3.68 14.22 0.55
C SER A 99 4.45 13.51 1.64
N ILE A 100 5.41 14.22 2.25
CA ILE A 100 6.25 13.68 3.32
C ILE A 100 6.35 14.73 4.42
N THR A 101 6.06 14.35 5.65
CA THR A 101 6.32 15.17 6.85
C THR A 101 6.74 14.27 8.02
N ARG A 102 7.34 14.85 9.06
CA ARG A 102 7.65 14.17 10.32
C ARG A 102 6.54 14.32 11.37
N ASP A 103 5.56 15.18 11.11
CA ASP A 103 4.51 15.53 12.05
C ASP A 103 3.17 14.98 11.56
N LEU A 104 2.49 14.21 12.42
CA LEU A 104 1.21 13.61 12.05
C LEU A 104 0.13 14.68 11.86
N GLU A 105 0.05 15.70 12.73
CA GLU A 105 -0.97 16.75 12.61
C GLU A 105 -0.79 17.56 11.32
N GLU A 106 0.44 17.80 10.89
CA GLU A 106 0.74 18.36 9.58
C GLU A 106 0.27 17.43 8.46
N MET A 107 0.49 16.12 8.58
CA MET A 107 0.00 15.16 7.60
C MET A 107 -1.54 15.19 7.51
N GLU A 108 -2.26 15.29 8.64
CA GLU A 108 -3.72 15.41 8.63
C GLU A 108 -4.18 16.68 7.92
N LYS A 109 -3.51 17.80 8.13
CA LYS A 109 -3.76 19.05 7.40
C LYS A 109 -3.53 18.88 5.90
N ILE A 110 -2.44 18.22 5.51
CA ILE A 110 -2.13 17.94 4.11
C ILE A 110 -3.22 17.05 3.49
N ILE A 111 -3.67 16.00 4.17
CA ILE A 111 -4.74 15.12 3.68
C ILE A 111 -6.01 15.92 3.41
N ASN A 112 -6.43 16.77 4.36
CA ASN A 112 -7.62 17.59 4.20
C ASN A 112 -7.49 18.57 3.02
N GLN A 113 -6.34 19.22 2.88
CA GLN A 113 -6.07 20.10 1.74
C GLN A 113 -6.10 19.35 0.40
N GLN A 114 -5.49 18.17 0.31
CA GLN A 114 -5.53 17.36 -0.91
C GLN A 114 -6.97 16.92 -1.24
N LYS A 115 -7.77 16.59 -0.22
CA LYS A 115 -9.20 16.25 -0.37
C LYS A 115 -10.02 17.41 -0.93
N GLU A 116 -9.82 18.62 -0.40
CA GLU A 116 -10.45 19.85 -0.93
C GLU A 116 -10.03 20.12 -2.39
N MET A 117 -8.81 19.77 -2.76
CA MET A 117 -8.31 19.83 -4.13
C MET A 117 -8.81 18.68 -5.02
N GLY A 118 -9.69 17.80 -4.53
CA GLY A 118 -10.28 16.68 -5.26
C GLY A 118 -9.31 15.51 -5.49
N PHE A 119 -8.34 15.31 -4.59
CA PHE A 119 -7.52 14.12 -4.53
C PHE A 119 -7.96 13.23 -3.38
N ASP A 120 -7.94 11.93 -3.59
CA ASP A 120 -8.11 10.96 -2.51
C ASP A 120 -6.75 10.50 -1.99
N LEU A 121 -6.67 10.22 -0.69
CA LEU A 121 -5.59 9.40 -0.14
C LEU A 121 -5.74 7.98 -0.70
N ILE A 122 -4.64 7.40 -1.17
CA ILE A 122 -4.62 6.03 -1.72
C ILE A 122 -3.66 5.12 -0.96
N ASP A 123 -2.68 5.68 -0.26
CA ASP A 123 -1.69 4.93 0.50
C ASP A 123 -1.04 5.84 1.57
N MET A 124 -0.58 5.26 2.68
CA MET A 124 0.08 5.97 3.77
C MET A 124 1.08 5.05 4.47
N GLU A 125 2.36 5.42 4.47
CA GLU A 125 3.40 4.67 5.18
C GLU A 125 4.05 5.50 6.29
N ALA A 126 4.32 4.87 7.43
CA ALA A 126 4.88 5.51 8.62
C ALA A 126 6.18 4.83 9.08
N ALA A 127 7.31 5.34 8.60
CA ALA A 127 8.63 4.79 8.91
C ALA A 127 9.72 5.85 9.06
N GLU A 128 10.77 5.49 9.80
CA GLU A 128 11.94 6.35 10.05
C GLU A 128 11.58 7.75 10.58
N GLY A 129 10.53 7.84 11.39
CA GLY A 129 10.04 9.12 11.94
C GLY A 129 9.43 10.05 10.88
N SER A 130 9.01 9.51 9.73
CA SER A 130 8.33 10.23 8.67
C SER A 130 7.01 9.54 8.32
N TRP A 131 6.01 10.35 7.98
CA TRP A 131 4.77 9.94 7.34
C TRP A 131 4.87 10.25 5.85
N VAL A 132 4.56 9.27 5.01
CA VAL A 132 4.53 9.41 3.56
C VAL A 132 3.14 9.08 3.07
N ALA A 133 2.46 10.06 2.48
CA ALA A 133 1.12 9.90 1.95
C ALA A 133 1.13 9.97 0.44
N LEU A 134 0.42 9.05 -0.20
CA LEU A 134 0.15 9.09 -1.64
C LEU A 134 -1.29 9.50 -1.89
N PHE A 135 -1.45 10.44 -2.81
CA PHE A 135 -2.75 10.93 -3.24
C PHE A 135 -2.93 10.71 -4.73
N ALA A 136 -4.16 10.52 -5.19
CA ALA A 136 -4.47 10.44 -6.62
C ALA A 136 -5.87 10.95 -6.94
N ARG A 137 -6.12 11.19 -8.23
CA ARG A 137 -7.46 11.37 -8.80
C ARG A 137 -7.87 10.14 -9.58
N ASN A 138 -9.15 10.09 -9.97
CA ASN A 138 -9.74 8.98 -10.72
C ASN A 138 -9.62 7.65 -9.98
N THR A 139 -9.71 7.70 -8.65
CA THR A 139 -9.66 6.52 -7.77
C THR A 139 -10.91 5.67 -7.91
N GLY A 140 -12.04 6.27 -8.30
CA GLY A 140 -13.36 5.65 -8.26
C GLY A 140 -13.98 5.62 -6.86
N PHE A 141 -13.41 6.35 -5.90
CA PHE A 141 -14.00 6.54 -4.58
C PHE A 141 -15.16 7.53 -4.64
N ILE A 142 -16.27 7.17 -3.98
CA ILE A 142 -17.42 8.05 -3.73
C ILE A 142 -17.18 8.82 -2.42
N ALA A 143 -16.61 8.13 -1.44
CA ALA A 143 -16.19 8.68 -0.17
C ALA A 143 -14.99 7.88 0.34
N SER A 144 -14.11 8.53 1.08
CA SER A 144 -12.96 7.93 1.74
C SER A 144 -12.68 8.63 3.06
N HIS A 145 -12.17 7.84 4.02
CA HIS A 145 -11.67 8.31 5.32
C HIS A 145 -10.69 7.28 5.87
N TYR A 146 -9.84 7.72 6.80
CA TYR A 146 -8.90 6.85 7.49
C TYR A 146 -9.20 6.82 8.99
N ALA A 147 -8.56 5.89 9.68
CA ALA A 147 -8.55 5.84 11.13
C ALA A 147 -7.30 5.17 11.68
N PHE A 148 -7.06 5.43 12.96
CA PHE A 148 -6.02 4.75 13.73
C PHE A 148 -6.65 3.82 14.77
N SER A 149 -6.03 2.66 14.98
CA SER A 149 -6.39 1.71 16.03
C SER A 149 -5.13 1.28 16.79
N GLU A 150 -5.16 1.28 18.12
CA GLU A 150 -3.99 0.95 18.93
C GLU A 150 -3.71 -0.56 18.94
N THR A 151 -4.78 -1.35 18.99
CA THR A 151 -4.71 -2.82 19.06
C THR A 151 -5.29 -3.46 17.81
N TRP A 152 -4.90 -4.70 17.57
CA TRP A 152 -5.56 -5.52 16.55
C TRP A 152 -7.07 -5.67 16.78
N GLU A 153 -7.49 -5.85 18.03
CA GLU A 153 -8.91 -6.04 18.38
C GLU A 153 -9.74 -4.79 18.08
N ASP A 154 -9.17 -3.59 18.30
CA ASP A 154 -9.78 -2.32 17.89
C ASP A 154 -9.91 -2.23 16.39
N LEU A 155 -8.85 -2.56 15.65
CA LEU A 155 -8.85 -2.57 14.19
C LEU A 155 -9.95 -3.49 13.65
N THR A 156 -10.07 -4.72 14.17
CA THR A 156 -11.10 -5.65 13.66
C THR A 156 -12.52 -5.17 13.94
N ARG A 157 -12.78 -4.63 15.15
CA ARG A 157 -14.08 -4.03 15.47
C ARG A 157 -14.40 -2.85 14.56
N GLN A 158 -13.38 -2.10 14.17
CA GLN A 158 -13.54 -0.98 13.25
C GLN A 158 -13.83 -1.46 11.83
N ILE A 159 -13.08 -2.43 11.32
CA ILE A 159 -13.29 -3.03 10.00
C ILE A 159 -14.73 -3.54 9.87
N ASP A 160 -15.24 -4.27 10.86
CA ASP A 160 -16.60 -4.81 10.84
C ASP A 160 -17.64 -3.68 10.71
N LYS A 161 -17.50 -2.61 11.50
CA LYS A 161 -18.38 -1.42 11.43
C LYS A 161 -18.29 -0.69 10.09
N GLU A 162 -17.11 -0.62 9.49
CA GLU A 162 -16.92 0.04 8.20
C GLU A 162 -17.50 -0.80 7.06
N TRP A 163 -17.39 -2.13 7.13
CA TRP A 163 -18.02 -3.04 6.19
C TRP A 163 -19.54 -2.95 6.22
N GLU A 164 -20.17 -2.82 7.39
CA GLU A 164 -21.61 -2.58 7.56
C GLU A 164 -22.09 -1.28 6.88
N LYS A 165 -21.25 -0.23 6.87
CA LYS A 165 -21.53 1.04 6.18
C LYS A 165 -21.32 0.96 4.65
N GLY A 166 -20.82 -0.17 4.16
CA GLY A 166 -20.46 -0.41 2.77
C GLY A 166 -19.11 0.16 2.35
N ASN A 167 -18.29 0.59 3.31
CA ASN A 167 -16.89 0.96 3.06
C ASN A 167 -16.04 -0.31 2.96
N ARG A 168 -14.92 -0.21 2.25
CA ARG A 168 -13.99 -1.31 1.99
C ARG A 168 -12.55 -0.87 2.24
N ILE A 169 -11.70 -1.80 2.60
CA ILE A 169 -10.31 -1.53 2.95
C ILE A 169 -9.55 -1.19 1.67
N VAL A 170 -8.82 -0.07 1.70
CA VAL A 170 -7.95 0.36 0.60
C VAL A 170 -6.50 0.07 0.94
N ASN A 171 -6.09 0.34 2.18
CA ASN A 171 -4.75 0.14 2.68
C ASN A 171 -4.79 -0.08 4.21
N LEU A 172 -3.97 -1.00 4.70
CA LEU A 172 -3.71 -1.21 6.12
C LEU A 172 -2.22 -1.12 6.35
N GLU A 173 -1.81 -0.32 7.33
CA GLU A 173 -0.40 -0.28 7.75
C GLU A 173 -0.25 -0.38 9.25
N TYR A 174 0.90 -0.88 9.68
CA TYR A 174 1.28 -0.83 11.09
C TYR A 174 2.59 -0.10 11.26
N GLY A 175 2.49 1.12 11.79
CA GLY A 175 3.62 2.00 12.01
C GLY A 175 3.40 2.87 13.23
N SER A 176 4.48 3.37 13.83
CA SER A 176 4.40 4.22 15.02
C SER A 176 3.54 3.63 16.17
N ASN A 177 3.61 2.31 16.37
CA ASN A 177 2.87 1.52 17.37
C ASN A 177 1.34 1.57 17.26
N ARG A 178 0.79 1.78 16.07
CA ARG A 178 -0.65 1.76 15.80
C ARG A 178 -0.94 1.25 14.40
N TRP A 179 -2.14 0.72 14.22
CA TRP A 179 -2.71 0.41 12.92
C TRP A 179 -3.24 1.68 12.28
N PHE A 180 -2.85 1.94 11.04
CA PHE A 180 -3.53 2.83 10.12
C PHE A 180 -4.46 1.99 9.23
N SER A 181 -5.66 2.50 8.99
CA SER A 181 -6.60 1.88 8.06
C SER A 181 -7.27 2.94 7.20
N LEU A 182 -7.18 2.77 5.89
CA LEU A 182 -7.85 3.60 4.90
C LEU A 182 -9.07 2.86 4.36
N TYR A 183 -10.21 3.51 4.40
CA TYR A 183 -11.47 2.98 3.91
C TYR A 183 -12.00 3.83 2.77
N ALA A 184 -12.67 3.19 1.81
CA ALA A 184 -13.41 3.89 0.78
C ALA A 184 -14.69 3.18 0.37
N LYS A 185 -15.67 3.98 -0.06
CA LYS A 185 -16.89 3.51 -0.70
C LYS A 185 -16.76 3.64 -2.21
N ARG A 186 -17.17 2.61 -2.94
CA ARG A 186 -17.18 2.58 -4.40
C ARG A 186 -18.60 2.30 -4.89
N LYS A 187 -18.87 2.56 -6.18
CA LYS A 187 -20.18 2.24 -6.79
C LYS A 187 -20.47 0.74 -6.74
N ILE A 188 -19.43 -0.07 -6.91
CA ILE A 188 -19.44 -1.52 -6.77
C ILE A 188 -18.36 -1.85 -5.74
N SER A 189 -18.78 -2.31 -4.57
CA SER A 189 -17.88 -2.75 -3.50
C SER A 189 -17.80 -4.28 -3.53
N PRO A 190 -16.61 -4.88 -3.67
CA PRO A 190 -16.46 -6.32 -3.57
C PRO A 190 -16.80 -6.82 -2.17
N GLU A 191 -17.05 -8.12 -2.05
CA GLU A 191 -16.99 -8.80 -0.75
C GLU A 191 -15.52 -8.85 -0.30
N GLU A 192 -15.27 -8.60 0.99
CA GLU A 192 -13.94 -8.59 1.58
C GLU A 192 -13.92 -9.48 2.83
N LEU A 193 -12.73 -10.00 3.11
CA LEU A 193 -12.39 -10.64 4.38
C LEU A 193 -10.93 -10.37 4.68
N TYR A 194 -10.52 -10.50 5.94
CA TYR A 194 -9.12 -10.49 6.33
C TYR A 194 -8.66 -11.87 6.81
N ILE A 195 -7.37 -12.15 6.64
CA ILE A 195 -6.73 -13.36 7.14
C ILE A 195 -5.55 -12.96 8.02
N ARG A 196 -5.58 -13.35 9.29
CA ARG A 196 -4.43 -13.21 10.20
C ARG A 196 -3.84 -14.57 10.53
N LYS A 197 -2.54 -14.73 10.29
CA LYS A 197 -1.75 -15.92 10.68
C LYS A 197 -0.33 -15.50 11.07
N HIS A 198 0.15 -16.01 12.21
CA HIS A 198 1.54 -15.79 12.65
C HIS A 198 2.55 -16.71 11.92
N ASP A 199 2.07 -17.83 11.37
CA ASP A 199 2.88 -18.77 10.60
C ASP A 199 2.68 -18.56 9.09
N TYR A 200 3.77 -18.32 8.37
CA TYR A 200 3.74 -18.12 6.91
C TYR A 200 3.18 -19.33 6.15
N LYS A 201 3.44 -20.56 6.63
CA LYS A 201 2.88 -21.76 5.97
C LYS A 201 1.36 -21.80 6.13
N ALA A 202 0.84 -21.51 7.31
CA ALA A 202 -0.59 -21.39 7.59
C ALA A 202 -1.23 -20.25 6.80
N PHE A 203 -0.58 -19.08 6.75
CA PHE A 203 -1.01 -17.95 5.92
C PHE A 203 -1.18 -18.39 4.45
N ARG A 204 -0.15 -19.00 3.87
CA ARG A 204 -0.17 -19.47 2.48
C ARG A 204 -1.24 -20.54 2.23
N ARG A 205 -1.51 -21.43 3.20
CA ARG A 205 -2.59 -22.41 3.10
C ARG A 205 -3.96 -21.73 3.06
N ALA A 206 -4.20 -20.78 3.97
CA ALA A 206 -5.46 -20.04 4.03
C ALA A 206 -5.71 -19.24 2.74
N VAL A 207 -4.70 -18.47 2.28
CA VAL A 207 -4.76 -17.72 1.01
C VAL A 207 -5.15 -18.63 -0.16
N ARG A 208 -4.52 -19.81 -0.28
CA ARG A 208 -4.84 -20.77 -1.34
C ARG A 208 -6.26 -21.33 -1.27
N GLN A 209 -6.83 -21.46 -0.07
CA GLN A 209 -8.23 -21.88 0.08
C GLN A 209 -9.17 -20.79 -0.44
N TYR A 210 -8.92 -19.53 -0.09
CA TYR A 210 -9.72 -18.41 -0.57
C TYR A 210 -9.57 -18.14 -2.06
N TRP A 211 -8.39 -18.36 -2.64
CA TRP A 211 -8.20 -18.28 -4.09
C TRP A 211 -9.10 -19.26 -4.86
N LYS A 212 -9.37 -20.45 -4.33
CA LYS A 212 -10.25 -21.46 -4.95
C LYS A 212 -11.71 -21.01 -5.01
N VAL A 213 -12.13 -20.15 -4.10
CA VAL A 213 -13.50 -19.61 -4.03
C VAL A 213 -13.59 -18.18 -4.57
N GLY A 214 -12.59 -17.75 -5.34
CA GLY A 214 -12.64 -16.51 -6.11
C GLY A 214 -12.02 -15.26 -5.46
N TYR A 215 -11.67 -15.32 -4.18
CA TYR A 215 -11.03 -14.19 -3.49
C TYR A 215 -9.61 -13.96 -3.99
N ARG A 216 -9.13 -12.71 -3.90
CA ARG A 216 -7.77 -12.29 -4.25
C ARG A 216 -7.23 -11.38 -3.15
N ILE A 217 -5.91 -11.26 -3.08
CA ILE A 217 -5.25 -10.36 -2.13
C ILE A 217 -5.27 -8.96 -2.75
N THR A 218 -5.73 -7.98 -1.99
CA THR A 218 -5.73 -6.56 -2.38
C THR A 218 -4.71 -5.75 -1.60
N ASP A 219 -4.34 -6.20 -0.40
CA ASP A 219 -3.46 -5.49 0.54
C ASP A 219 -2.80 -6.51 1.51
N LEU A 220 -1.58 -6.21 1.97
CA LEU A 220 -0.83 -7.00 2.94
C LEU A 220 -0.17 -6.10 3.99
N ALA A 221 -0.48 -6.33 5.26
CA ALA A 221 0.16 -5.61 6.36
C ALA A 221 0.83 -6.56 7.35
N THR A 222 1.92 -6.11 7.99
CA THR A 222 2.54 -6.80 9.13
C THR A 222 2.56 -5.88 10.34
N GLY A 223 1.84 -6.24 11.41
CA GLY A 223 1.80 -5.44 12.64
C GLY A 223 1.98 -6.25 13.91
N ARG A 224 2.08 -5.53 15.03
CA ARG A 224 2.09 -6.12 16.37
C ARG A 224 0.66 -6.21 16.93
N ASN A 225 0.52 -7.01 17.98
CA ASN A 225 -0.74 -7.15 18.72
C ASN A 225 -1.09 -5.84 19.41
#